data_AF-A0A836CBI8-F1
#
_entry.id   AF-A0A836CBI8-F1
#
_cell.length_a   1.000
_cell.length_b   1.000
_cell.length_c   1.000
_cell.angle_alpha   90.00
_cell.angle_beta   90.00
_cell.angle_gamma   90.00
#
_symmetry.space_group_name_H-M   'P 1'
#
loop_
_entity.id
_entity.type
_entity.pdbx_description
1 polymer ?
#
loop_
_entity_poly.entity_id
_entity_poly.type
_entity_poly.pdbx_seq_one_letter_code
_entity_poly.pdbx_strand_id
1 'polypeptide(L)' 'PAHFVCPISLDWHVNPVVTPSGITYSRGELELWVSENGTDPIARSRLTLSEVVPNIAI' A
#
# COMPACT_ATOMS: atom_id res chain seq x y z
N PRO A 1 -2.83 -15.06 8.25
CA PRO A 1 -1.51 -14.63 8.78
C PRO A 1 -0.76 -13.64 7.87
N ALA A 2 -0.58 -13.93 6.59
CA ALA A 2 0.16 -13.06 5.65
C ALA A 2 -0.56 -11.75 5.28
N HIS A 3 -1.87 -11.65 5.52
CA HIS A 3 -2.69 -10.47 5.25
C HIS A 3 -2.56 -9.36 6.31
N PHE A 4 -1.78 -9.60 7.38
CA PHE A 4 -1.51 -8.60 8.42
C PHE A 4 -0.14 -7.91 8.25
N VAL A 5 0.63 -8.34 7.25
CA VAL A 5 1.96 -7.79 6.97
C VAL A 5 1.96 -7.01 5.65
N CYS A 6 2.66 -5.88 5.68
CA CYS A 6 2.89 -5.03 4.53
C CYS A 6 3.73 -5.77 3.47
N PRO A 7 3.31 -5.82 2.20
CA PRO A 7 4.09 -6.48 1.16
C PRO A 7 5.42 -5.80 0.82
N ILE A 8 5.60 -4.53 1.18
CA ILE A 8 6.83 -3.77 0.92
C ILE A 8 7.84 -4.01 2.04
N SER A 9 7.47 -3.72 3.29
CA SER A 9 8.37 -3.84 4.43
C SER A 9 8.48 -5.25 5.01
N LEU A 10 7.53 -6.14 4.66
CA LEU A 10 7.38 -7.48 5.23
C LEU A 10 7.17 -7.49 6.74
N ASP A 11 6.75 -6.35 7.31
CA ASP A 11 6.44 -6.16 8.73
C ASP A 11 4.94 -5.85 8.91
N TRP A 12 4.47 -5.69 10.14
CA TRP A 12 3.09 -5.35 10.44
C TRP A 12 2.64 -4.05 9.76
N HIS A 13 1.36 -3.98 9.43
CA HIS A 13 0.79 -2.76 8.87
C HIS A 13 0.85 -1.61 9.87
N VAL A 14 1.47 -0.50 9.48
CA VAL A 14 1.45 0.77 10.20
C VAL A 14 0.64 1.75 9.38
N ASN A 15 -0.51 2.20 9.91
CA ASN A 15 -1.51 2.99 9.19
C ASN A 15 -1.89 2.35 7.85
N PRO A 16 -2.59 1.21 7.88
CA PRO A 16 -2.93 0.47 6.67
C PRO A 16 -3.75 1.30 5.68
N VAL A 17 -3.36 1.22 4.42
CA VAL A 17 -4.06 1.83 3.29
C VAL A 17 -4.23 0.82 2.18
N VAL A 18 -5.35 0.89 1.46
CA VAL A 18 -5.65 0.00 0.33
C VAL A 18 -5.62 0.78 -0.97
N THR A 19 -5.01 0.18 -1.99
CA THR A 19 -4.95 0.73 -3.36
C THR A 19 -6.18 0.28 -4.16
N PRO A 20 -6.46 0.88 -5.34
CA PRO A 20 -7.55 0.44 -6.21
C PRO A 20 -7.43 -1.02 -6.69
N SER A 21 -6.23 -1.61 -6.64
CA SER A 21 -5.99 -3.03 -6.93
C SER A 21 -6.48 -3.96 -5.81
N GLY A 22 -6.92 -3.41 -4.67
CA GLY A 22 -7.42 -4.14 -3.51
C GLY A 22 -6.33 -4.60 -2.55
N ILE A 23 -5.08 -4.16 -2.74
CA ILE A 23 -3.95 -4.58 -1.92
C ILE A 23 -3.71 -3.56 -0.81
N THR A 24 -3.48 -4.05 0.41
CA THR A 24 -3.17 -3.22 1.57
C THR A 24 -1.67 -3.07 1.76
N TYR A 25 -1.22 -1.85 2.03
CA TYR A 25 0.15 -1.49 2.35
C TYR A 25 0.20 -0.62 3.61
N SER A 26 1.38 -0.51 4.23
CA SER A 26 1.64 0.54 5.21
C SER A 26 1.74 1.89 4.49
N ARG A 27 1.07 2.93 5.01
CA ARG A 27 1.00 4.24 4.35
C ARG A 27 2.38 4.80 3.96
N GLY A 28 3.31 4.85 4.91
CA GLY A 28 4.64 5.45 4.66
C GLY A 28 5.43 4.72 3.57
N GLU A 29 5.38 3.38 3.58
CA GLU A 29 6.06 2.55 2.58
C GLU A 29 5.46 2.77 1.17
N LEU A 30 4.13 2.82 1.09
CA LEU A 30 3.44 3.05 -0.18
C LEU A 30 3.68 4.48 -0.69
N GLU A 31 3.67 5.47 0.21
CA GLU A 31 3.94 6.87 -0.13
C GLU A 31 5.34 7.05 -0.72
N LEU A 32 6.34 6.45 -0.09
CA LEU A 32 7.72 6.44 -0.59
C LEU A 32 7.78 5.78 -1.97
N TRP A 33 7.23 4.57 -2.12
CA TRP A 33 7.25 3.86 -3.39
C TRP A 33 6.59 4.64 -4.53
N VAL A 34 5.39 5.19 -4.30
CA VAL A 34 4.65 5.95 -5.30
C VAL A 34 5.39 7.25 -5.66
N SER A 35 6.08 7.87 -4.72
CA SER A 35 6.89 9.06 -4.99
C SER A 35 8.05 8.78 -5.95
N GLU A 36 8.63 7.58 -5.91
CA GLU A 36 9.76 7.17 -6.75
C GLU A 36 9.32 6.52 -8.08
N ASN A 37 8.26 5.71 -8.05
CA ASN A 37 7.88 4.82 -9.16
C ASN A 37 6.55 5.19 -9.82
N GLY A 38 5.66 5.92 -9.14
CA GLY A 38 4.34 6.28 -9.66
C GLY A 38 3.41 5.09 -10.00
N THR A 39 3.67 3.93 -9.41
CA THR A 39 2.96 2.66 -9.71
C THR A 39 2.66 1.87 -8.44
N ASP A 40 1.69 0.97 -8.51
CA ASP A 40 1.42 -0.03 -7.46
C ASP A 40 2.56 -1.07 -7.42
N PRO A 41 3.16 -1.37 -6.26
CA PRO A 41 4.31 -2.28 -6.17
C PRO A 41 4.06 -3.70 -6.71
N ILE A 42 2.82 -4.19 -6.62
CA ILE A 42 2.46 -5.57 -7.01
C ILE A 42 1.69 -5.57 -8.33
N ALA A 43 0.63 -4.78 -8.42
CA ALA A 43 -0.20 -4.71 -9.62
C ALA A 43 0.53 -4.03 -10.78
N ARG A 44 1.58 -3.24 -10.51
CA ARG A 44 2.37 -2.47 -11.47
C ARG A 44 1.56 -1.50 -12.31
N SER A 45 0.29 -1.27 -11.96
CA SER A 45 -0.56 -0.25 -12.55
C SER A 45 -0.12 1.12 -12.06
N ARG A 46 -0.38 2.17 -12.85
CA ARG A 46 -0.18 3.55 -12.41
C ARG A 46 -0.97 3.80 -11.14
N LEU A 47 -0.34 4.44 -10.16
CA LEU A 47 -0.94 4.73 -8.86
C LEU A 47 -0.57 6.14 -8.42
N THR A 48 -1.55 6.87 -7.91
CA THR A 48 -1.37 8.16 -7.26
C THR A 48 -1.86 8.10 -5.83
N LEU A 49 -1.28 8.92 -4.94
CA LEU A 49 -1.65 8.92 -3.51
C LEU A 49 -3.10 9.33 -3.25
N SER A 50 -3.72 10.08 -4.16
CA SER A 50 -5.15 10.43 -4.09
C SER A 50 -6.09 9.24 -4.28
N GLU A 51 -5.61 8.15 -4.88
CA GLU A 51 -6.40 6.93 -5.14
C GLU A 51 -6.32 5.93 -3.98
N VAL A 52 -5.48 6.22 -2.98
CA VAL A 52 -5.21 5.35 -1.84
C VAL A 52 -6.18 5.70 -0.71
N VAL A 53 -6.86 4.70 -0.15
CA VAL A 53 -7.85 4.91 0.92
C VAL A 53 -7.45 4.21 2.22
N PRO A 54 -7.73 4.77 3.41
CA PRO A 54 -7.45 4.10 4.68
C PRO A 54 -8.23 2.78 4.81
N ASN A 55 -7.56 1.71 5.22
CA ASN A 55 -8.20 0.44 5.54
C ASN A 55 -8.39 0.32 7.06
N ILE A 56 -9.56 0.73 7.55
CA ILE A 56 -9.88 0.78 8.99
C ILE A 56 -10.34 -0.57 9.58
N ALA A 57 -10.39 -1.62 8.76
CA ALA A 57 -10.94 -2.92 9.15
C ALA A 57 -9.89 -3.91 9.69
N ILE A 58 -8.62 -3.50 9.78
CA ILE A 58 -7.46 -4.35 10.11
C ILE A 58 -6.62 -3.76 11.22
#